data_AF-M9R7U4-F1
#
_entry.id   AF-M9R7U4-F1
#
_cell.length_a   1.000
_cell.length_b   1.000
_cell.length_c   1.000
_cell.angle_alpha   90.00
_cell.angle_beta   90.00
_cell.angle_gamma   90.00
#
_symmetry.space_group_name_H-M   'P 1'
#
loop_
_entity.id
_entity.type
_entity.pdbx_description
1 polymer ?
#
loop_
_entity_poly.entity_id
_entity_poly.type
_entity_poly.pdbx_seq_one_letter_code
_entity_poly.pdbx_strand_id
1 'polypeptide(L)'
;MFDGENNELRLANLVEAMTAMILGCREDEESSEGGDALDFLLCSTLNLDHGIKRSVRELLEAAFGKSDSGDIAAPEAALARHGIFVCAKKKVFAVRSGPSSPAAMLFGQTKWRKGAHVSVLLKISGVEKPPSALRFGRGKQQRVLTVPTSLIFNED
;
A
#
# COMPACT_ATOMS: atom_id res chain seq x y z
N MET A 1 6.98 -40.51 46.13
CA MET A 1 5.87 -39.82 46.81
C MET A 1 5.80 -38.44 46.16
N PHE A 2 4.99 -38.37 45.11
CA PHE A 2 4.65 -37.12 44.41
C PHE A 2 3.64 -36.37 45.29
N ASP A 3 3.81 -35.06 45.50
CA ASP A 3 2.71 -34.10 45.29
C ASP A 3 3.09 -32.64 45.59
N GLY A 4 2.53 -31.73 44.79
CA GLY A 4 2.29 -30.32 45.14
C GLY A 4 3.48 -29.37 44.90
N GLU A 5 3.47 -28.44 43.98
CA GLU A 5 2.41 -27.95 43.11
C GLU A 5 3.05 -27.66 41.75
N ASN A 6 2.52 -28.32 40.72
CA ASN A 6 2.77 -27.93 39.33
C ASN A 6 2.06 -26.59 39.16
N ASN A 7 2.77 -25.54 39.59
CA ASN A 7 2.20 -24.25 39.97
C ASN A 7 1.54 -23.67 38.72
N GLU A 8 0.21 -23.78 38.62
CA GLU A 8 -0.59 -23.22 37.54
C GLU A 8 -0.29 -21.73 37.37
N LEU A 9 0.11 -21.05 38.45
CA LEU A 9 0.62 -19.68 38.44
C LEU A 9 1.95 -19.52 37.66
N ARG A 10 2.87 -20.47 37.74
CA ARG A 10 4.13 -20.45 36.98
C ARG A 10 3.92 -20.77 35.51
N LEU A 11 3.01 -21.72 35.21
CA LEU A 11 2.59 -22.01 33.84
C LEU A 11 1.82 -20.82 33.24
N ALA A 12 0.92 -20.19 34.00
CA ALA A 12 0.21 -18.98 33.60
C ALA A 12 1.17 -17.81 33.37
N ASN A 13 2.14 -17.58 34.26
CA ASN A 13 3.16 -16.53 34.06
C ASN A 13 4.07 -16.81 32.86
N LEU A 14 4.37 -18.09 32.58
CA LEU A 14 5.14 -18.46 31.39
C LEU A 14 4.30 -18.27 30.13
N VAL A 15 3.01 -18.64 30.17
CA VAL A 15 2.07 -18.41 29.06
C VAL A 15 1.85 -16.92 28.85
N GLU A 16 1.72 -16.10 29.89
CA GLU A 16 1.58 -14.66 29.80
C GLU A 16 2.85 -14.01 29.25
N ALA A 17 4.04 -14.44 29.71
CA ALA A 17 5.31 -13.97 29.16
C ALA A 17 5.52 -14.44 27.70
N MET A 18 5.12 -15.66 27.35
CA MET A 18 5.15 -16.17 25.97
C MET A 18 4.12 -15.46 25.10
N THR A 19 2.93 -15.16 25.61
CA THR A 19 1.88 -14.43 24.89
C THR A 19 2.26 -12.97 24.72
N ALA A 20 2.91 -12.35 25.71
CA ALA A 20 3.48 -11.01 25.62
C ALA A 20 4.69 -10.97 24.67
N MET A 21 5.50 -12.04 24.58
CA MET A 21 6.53 -12.17 23.55
C MET A 21 5.93 -12.41 22.16
N ILE A 22 4.85 -13.20 22.03
CA ILE A 22 4.14 -13.42 20.76
C ILE A 22 3.37 -12.17 20.32
N LEU A 23 2.81 -11.39 21.26
CA LEU A 23 2.12 -10.13 21.02
C LEU A 23 3.14 -8.99 20.76
N GLY A 24 4.25 -8.97 21.48
CA GLY A 24 5.36 -8.05 21.24
C GLY A 24 6.10 -8.33 19.92
N CYS A 25 6.20 -9.60 19.50
CA CYS A 25 6.65 -9.98 18.15
C CYS A 25 5.58 -9.77 17.08
N ARG A 26 4.34 -9.39 17.43
CA ARG A 26 3.31 -8.99 16.45
C ARG A 26 3.32 -7.49 16.17
N GLU A 27 3.95 -6.68 17.03
CA GLU A 27 4.11 -5.24 16.81
C GLU A 27 5.42 -4.89 16.09
N ASP A 28 6.36 -5.84 16.04
CA ASP A 28 7.39 -5.89 14.99
C ASP A 28 6.83 -6.62 13.76
N GLU A 29 5.77 -6.10 13.13
CA GLU A 29 5.58 -6.33 11.69
C GLU A 29 6.75 -5.65 10.98
N GLU A 30 7.89 -6.35 11.03
CA GLU A 30 9.05 -6.32 10.16
C GLU A 30 8.78 -5.39 8.99
N SER A 31 9.30 -4.15 9.06
CA SER A 31 9.11 -3.11 8.04
C SER A 31 9.38 -3.73 6.69
N SER A 32 8.30 -4.21 6.08
CA SER A 32 8.48 -5.20 5.02
C SER A 32 8.98 -4.41 3.84
N GLU A 33 9.87 -5.01 3.04
CA GLU A 33 10.36 -4.34 1.84
C GLU A 33 9.19 -3.83 0.96
N GLY A 34 8.02 -4.49 1.05
CA GLY A 34 6.75 -4.05 0.47
C GLY A 34 6.20 -2.78 1.10
N GLY A 35 6.12 -2.71 2.42
CA GLY A 35 5.73 -1.51 3.16
C GLY A 35 6.59 -0.30 2.79
N ASP A 36 7.92 -0.46 2.78
CA ASP A 36 8.84 0.61 2.38
C ASP A 36 8.59 1.06 0.92
N ALA A 37 8.32 0.12 0.02
CA ALA A 37 8.04 0.42 -1.39
C ALA A 37 6.71 1.14 -1.57
N LEU A 38 5.69 0.76 -0.79
CA LEU A 38 4.40 1.41 -0.78
C LEU A 38 4.50 2.81 -0.19
N ASP A 39 5.20 2.99 0.92
CA ASP A 39 5.38 4.31 1.52
C ASP A 39 6.17 5.24 0.60
N PHE A 40 7.22 4.73 -0.06
CA PHE A 40 7.94 5.48 -1.09
C PHE A 40 7.00 5.94 -2.22
N LEU A 41 6.11 5.05 -2.69
CA LEU A 41 5.11 5.41 -3.71
C LEU A 41 4.19 6.53 -3.21
N LEU A 42 3.68 6.41 -1.99
CA LEU A 42 2.76 7.38 -1.39
C LEU A 42 3.41 8.75 -1.18
N CYS A 43 4.67 8.77 -0.77
CA CYS A 43 5.47 9.98 -0.57
C CYS A 43 6.03 10.58 -1.88
N SER A 44 5.96 9.83 -3.00
CA SER A 44 6.43 10.32 -4.30
C SER A 44 5.65 11.55 -4.72
N THR A 45 6.38 12.63 -5.01
CA THR A 45 5.79 13.90 -5.43
C THR A 45 5.55 13.92 -6.93
N LEU A 46 4.33 14.24 -7.32
CA LEU A 46 3.90 14.43 -8.70
C LEU A 46 3.79 15.92 -9.00
N ASN A 47 4.25 16.31 -10.18
CA ASN A 47 4.03 17.66 -10.71
C ASN A 47 2.64 17.69 -11.36
N LEU A 48 1.76 18.49 -10.80
CA LEU A 48 0.45 18.80 -11.37
C LEU A 48 0.56 19.94 -12.38
N ASP A 49 -0.57 20.24 -13.00
CA ASP A 49 -0.69 21.40 -13.89
C ASP A 49 -0.35 22.69 -13.11
N HIS A 50 0.18 23.69 -13.82
CA HIS A 50 0.61 24.98 -13.24
C HIS A 50 1.76 24.90 -12.21
N GLY A 51 2.52 23.80 -12.18
CA GLY A 51 3.73 23.68 -11.36
C GLY A 51 3.46 23.35 -9.89
N ILE A 52 2.21 23.07 -9.52
CA ILE A 52 1.84 22.62 -8.18
C ILE A 52 2.40 21.21 -7.96
N LYS A 53 2.93 20.96 -6.77
CA LYS A 53 3.48 19.66 -6.39
C LYS A 53 2.63 19.03 -5.32
N ARG A 54 2.21 17.79 -5.53
CA ARG A 54 1.46 16.99 -4.54
C ARG A 54 1.98 15.57 -4.50
N SER A 55 2.00 14.99 -3.32
CA SER A 55 2.30 13.58 -3.13
C SER A 55 1.19 12.69 -3.71
N VAL A 56 1.53 11.45 -4.05
CA VAL A 56 0.55 10.44 -4.42
C VAL A 56 -0.47 10.23 -3.31
N ARG A 57 -0.05 10.28 -2.03
CA ARG A 57 -0.93 10.18 -0.86
C ARG A 57 -2.02 11.27 -0.86
N GLU A 58 -1.64 12.54 -0.95
CA GLU A 58 -2.59 13.67 -0.98
C GLU A 58 -3.58 13.54 -2.15
N LEU A 59 -3.10 13.10 -3.32
CA LEU A 59 -3.96 12.90 -4.49
C LEU A 59 -4.92 11.74 -4.33
N LEU A 60 -4.51 10.66 -3.65
CA LEU A 60 -5.39 9.55 -3.33
C LEU A 60 -6.44 9.99 -2.29
N GLU A 61 -6.05 10.71 -1.25
CA GLU A 61 -6.98 11.26 -0.25
C GLU A 61 -8.06 12.14 -0.91
N ALA A 62 -7.65 13.03 -1.80
CA ALA A 62 -8.56 13.87 -2.59
C ALA A 62 -9.50 13.02 -3.47
N ALA A 63 -8.96 12.03 -4.19
CA ALA A 63 -9.74 11.16 -5.08
C ALA A 63 -10.73 10.23 -4.34
N PHE A 64 -10.45 9.89 -3.09
CA PHE A 64 -11.37 9.13 -2.23
C PHE A 64 -12.30 10.04 -1.40
N GLY A 65 -12.24 11.36 -1.58
CA GLY A 65 -13.09 12.33 -0.87
C GLY A 65 -12.75 12.49 0.60
N LYS A 66 -11.52 12.15 1.01
CA LYS A 66 -11.04 12.27 2.41
C LYS A 66 -10.40 13.62 2.73
N SER A 67 -10.07 14.39 1.70
CA SER A 67 -9.45 15.71 1.83
C SER A 67 -10.11 16.68 0.87
N ASP A 68 -10.43 17.88 1.37
CA ASP A 68 -10.97 18.98 0.57
C ASP A 68 -9.79 19.75 -0.04
N SER A 69 -9.10 19.10 -0.98
CA SER A 69 -7.96 19.71 -1.66
C SER A 69 -8.48 20.71 -2.71
N GLY A 70 -8.97 21.86 -2.26
CA GLY A 70 -9.61 22.89 -3.09
C GLY A 70 -8.78 23.37 -4.30
N ASP A 71 -7.49 23.08 -4.31
CA ASP A 71 -6.57 23.41 -5.42
C ASP A 71 -6.46 22.32 -6.50
N ILE A 72 -7.05 21.12 -6.29
CA ILE A 72 -6.87 19.96 -7.18
C ILE A 72 -8.16 19.70 -7.96
N ALA A 73 -8.24 20.25 -9.18
CA ALA A 73 -9.43 20.14 -10.02
C ALA A 73 -9.75 18.72 -10.53
N ALA A 74 -8.75 17.83 -10.61
CA ALA A 74 -8.93 16.46 -11.11
C ALA A 74 -7.84 15.48 -10.61
N PRO A 75 -7.90 15.04 -9.33
CA PRO A 75 -6.87 14.19 -8.73
C PRO A 75 -6.73 12.84 -9.44
N GLU A 76 -7.83 12.22 -9.88
CA GLU A 76 -7.82 10.92 -10.59
C GLU A 76 -7.14 11.02 -11.96
N ALA A 77 -7.37 12.13 -12.67
CA ALA A 77 -6.75 12.36 -13.97
C ALA A 77 -5.24 12.56 -13.81
N ALA A 78 -4.81 13.28 -12.78
CA ALA A 78 -3.40 13.46 -12.46
C ALA A 78 -2.72 12.12 -12.14
N LEU A 79 -3.31 11.32 -11.24
CA LEU A 79 -2.83 9.98 -10.91
C LEU A 79 -2.75 9.07 -12.15
N ALA A 80 -3.76 9.11 -13.02
CA ALA A 80 -3.82 8.28 -14.22
C ALA A 80 -2.67 8.56 -15.20
N ARG A 81 -2.19 9.82 -15.30
CA ARG A 81 -1.00 10.18 -16.11
C ARG A 81 0.26 9.45 -15.62
N HIS A 82 0.34 9.19 -14.32
CA HIS A 82 1.42 8.45 -13.68
C HIS A 82 1.13 6.95 -13.55
N GLY A 83 0.07 6.45 -14.20
CA GLY A 83 -0.28 5.03 -14.21
C GLY A 83 -0.88 4.54 -12.90
N ILE A 84 -1.42 5.45 -12.08
CA ILE A 84 -2.14 5.13 -10.85
C ILE A 84 -3.63 5.39 -11.12
N PHE A 85 -4.49 4.42 -10.86
CA PHE A 85 -5.92 4.49 -11.18
C PHE A 85 -6.75 4.26 -9.94
N VAL A 86 -7.78 5.08 -9.72
CA VAL A 86 -8.63 4.99 -8.53
C VAL A 86 -9.88 4.16 -8.85
N CYS A 87 -10.23 3.23 -7.96
CA CYS A 87 -11.45 2.43 -8.02
C CYS A 87 -12.30 2.70 -6.75
N ALA A 88 -12.91 3.87 -6.67
CA ALA A 88 -13.68 4.33 -5.50
C ALA A 88 -14.71 3.30 -5.00
N LYS A 89 -15.49 2.69 -5.91
CA LYS A 89 -16.51 1.68 -5.58
C LYS A 89 -15.98 0.46 -4.85
N LYS A 90 -14.71 0.10 -5.08
CA LYS A 90 -14.07 -1.09 -4.49
C LYS A 90 -13.13 -0.74 -3.33
N LYS A 91 -13.01 0.54 -2.97
CA LYS A 91 -12.02 1.01 -1.99
C LYS A 91 -10.60 0.47 -2.28
N VAL A 92 -10.22 0.48 -3.55
CA VAL A 92 -8.87 0.11 -3.99
C VAL A 92 -8.35 1.14 -4.98
N PHE A 93 -7.03 1.26 -5.07
CA PHE A 93 -6.37 1.93 -6.19
C PHE A 93 -5.52 0.90 -6.93
N ALA A 94 -5.17 1.20 -8.18
CA ALA A 94 -4.44 0.30 -9.04
C ALA A 94 -3.19 0.96 -9.58
N VAL A 95 -2.07 0.25 -9.55
CA VAL A 95 -0.77 0.72 -10.03
C VAL A 95 -0.43 -0.06 -11.30
N ARG A 96 -0.14 0.65 -12.39
CA ARG A 96 0.22 0.03 -13.67
C ARG A 96 1.46 -0.83 -13.51
N SER A 97 1.31 -2.10 -13.84
CA SER A 97 2.42 -3.06 -13.80
C SER A 97 3.15 -3.06 -15.13
N GLY A 98 4.47 -2.92 -15.10
CA GLY A 98 5.33 -3.05 -16.27
C GLY A 98 6.62 -2.23 -16.12
N PRO A 99 7.77 -2.74 -16.59
CA PRO A 99 9.08 -2.11 -16.37
C PRO A 99 9.23 -0.74 -17.04
N SER A 100 8.45 -0.46 -18.08
CA SER A 100 8.39 0.81 -18.82
C SER A 100 7.12 1.62 -18.54
N SER A 101 6.35 1.25 -17.51
CA SER A 101 5.14 1.99 -17.15
C SER A 101 5.49 3.35 -16.52
N PRO A 102 4.60 4.35 -16.61
CA PRO A 102 4.78 5.61 -15.88
C PRO A 102 4.96 5.41 -14.37
N ALA A 103 4.27 4.42 -13.79
CA ALA A 103 4.43 4.06 -12.38
C ALA A 103 5.85 3.55 -12.07
N ALA A 104 6.45 2.76 -12.97
CA ALA A 104 7.84 2.31 -12.83
C ALA A 104 8.86 3.45 -12.83
N MET A 105 8.55 4.59 -13.48
CA MET A 105 9.42 5.77 -13.48
C MET A 105 9.50 6.43 -12.11
N LEU A 106 8.44 6.35 -11.29
CA LEU A 106 8.46 6.85 -9.91
C LEU A 106 9.54 6.14 -9.09
N PHE A 107 9.73 4.84 -9.33
CA PHE A 107 10.75 4.02 -8.69
C PHE A 107 12.12 4.08 -9.37
N GLY A 108 12.32 4.90 -10.39
CA GLY A 108 13.49 4.85 -11.28
C GLY A 108 14.85 4.98 -10.57
N GLN A 109 14.89 5.70 -9.45
CA GLN A 109 16.08 5.95 -8.63
C GLN A 109 16.16 5.09 -7.37
N THR A 110 15.34 4.04 -7.27
CA THR A 110 15.26 3.18 -6.08
C THR A 110 15.75 1.76 -6.37
N LYS A 111 15.89 0.95 -5.31
CA LYS A 111 16.10 -0.50 -5.42
C LYS A 111 14.95 -1.24 -6.12
N TRP A 112 13.76 -0.64 -6.19
CA TRP A 112 12.54 -1.20 -6.81
C TRP A 112 12.31 -0.80 -8.28
N ARG A 113 13.34 -0.24 -8.93
CA ARG A 113 13.32 0.16 -10.35
C ARG A 113 13.05 -1.01 -11.30
N LYS A 114 12.80 -0.68 -12.58
CA LYS A 114 12.63 -1.65 -13.69
C LYS A 114 11.55 -2.72 -13.42
N GLY A 115 10.49 -2.36 -12.70
CA GLY A 115 9.39 -3.28 -12.40
C GLY A 115 9.54 -4.10 -11.12
N ALA A 116 10.66 -4.00 -10.39
CA ALA A 116 10.85 -4.74 -9.14
C ALA A 116 9.84 -4.35 -8.04
N HIS A 117 9.35 -3.11 -8.04
CA HIS A 117 8.24 -2.67 -7.18
C HIS A 117 7.02 -3.60 -7.27
N VAL A 118 6.76 -4.21 -8.43
CA VAL A 118 5.62 -5.12 -8.59
C VAL A 118 5.76 -6.35 -7.71
N SER A 119 6.92 -6.99 -7.73
CA SER A 119 7.18 -8.20 -6.96
C SER A 119 7.18 -7.95 -5.47
N VAL A 120 7.68 -6.78 -5.06
CA VAL A 120 7.79 -6.41 -3.65
C VAL A 120 6.44 -5.97 -3.09
N LEU A 121 5.65 -5.17 -3.84
CA LEU A 121 4.30 -4.79 -3.43
C LEU A 121 3.36 -6.00 -3.32
N LEU A 122 3.53 -7.02 -4.17
CA LEU A 122 2.76 -8.28 -4.09
C LEU A 122 3.04 -9.12 -2.84
N LYS A 123 4.09 -8.79 -2.07
CA LYS A 123 4.33 -9.42 -0.76
C LYS A 123 3.43 -8.84 0.34
N ILE A 124 2.85 -7.65 0.13
CA ILE A 124 1.94 -7.04 1.10
C ILE A 124 0.59 -7.77 1.05
N SER A 125 0.08 -8.13 2.23
CA SER A 125 -1.24 -8.75 2.35
C SER A 125 -2.34 -7.86 1.75
N GLY A 126 -3.22 -8.45 0.95
CA GLY A 126 -4.31 -7.74 0.27
C GLY A 126 -3.92 -7.05 -1.05
N VAL A 127 -2.63 -6.93 -1.38
CA VAL A 127 -2.20 -6.48 -2.71
C VAL A 127 -2.34 -7.63 -3.70
N GLU A 128 -3.07 -7.39 -4.79
CA GLU A 128 -3.38 -8.42 -5.76
C GLU A 128 -2.98 -8.03 -7.17
N LYS A 129 -2.68 -9.04 -7.99
CA LYS A 129 -2.53 -8.87 -9.44
C LYS A 129 -3.73 -9.53 -10.14
N PRO A 130 -4.67 -8.75 -10.67
CA PRO A 130 -5.80 -9.30 -11.40
C PRO A 130 -5.35 -10.24 -12.53
N PRO A 131 -6.05 -11.38 -12.75
CA PRO A 131 -5.68 -12.37 -13.77
C PRO A 131 -5.76 -11.81 -15.19
N SER A 132 -6.64 -10.82 -15.41
CA SER A 132 -6.85 -10.15 -16.68
C SER A 132 -6.54 -8.65 -16.56
N ALA A 133 -6.19 -8.04 -17.70
CA ALA A 133 -5.99 -6.60 -17.75
C ALA A 133 -7.31 -5.87 -17.48
N LEU A 134 -7.27 -4.84 -16.61
CA LEU A 134 -8.43 -4.06 -16.22
C LEU A 134 -8.61 -2.86 -17.15
N ARG A 135 -9.87 -2.48 -17.40
CA ARG A 135 -10.20 -1.28 -18.15
C ARG A 135 -10.53 -0.15 -17.16
N PHE A 136 -9.80 0.95 -17.28
CA PHE A 136 -10.05 2.19 -16.52
C PHE A 136 -10.54 3.26 -17.49
N GLY A 137 -11.78 3.76 -17.27
CA GLY A 137 -12.42 4.76 -18.13
C GLY A 137 -12.56 4.31 -19.61
N ARG A 138 -12.39 5.26 -20.54
CA ARG A 138 -12.38 5.02 -22.00
C ARG A 138 -11.03 4.48 -22.52
N GLY A 139 -10.09 4.16 -21.64
CA GLY A 139 -8.73 3.78 -21.99
C GLY A 139 -8.57 2.32 -22.46
N LYS A 140 -7.36 2.01 -22.94
CA LYS A 140 -6.92 0.63 -23.24
C LYS A 140 -6.91 -0.22 -21.95
N GLN A 141 -7.07 -1.54 -22.10
CA GLN A 141 -6.86 -2.48 -21.01
C GLN A 141 -5.42 -2.36 -20.48
N GLN A 142 -5.27 -2.27 -19.16
CA GLN A 142 -4.00 -2.11 -18.46
C GLN A 142 -3.74 -3.33 -17.57
N ARG A 143 -2.51 -3.86 -17.62
CA ARG A 143 -2.02 -4.77 -16.58
C ARG A 143 -1.65 -3.93 -15.36
N VAL A 144 -2.23 -4.26 -14.21
CA VAL A 144 -2.09 -3.48 -12.97
C VAL A 144 -1.92 -4.40 -11.77
N LEU A 145 -1.50 -3.82 -10.66
CA LEU A 145 -1.68 -4.33 -9.31
C LEU A 145 -2.81 -3.54 -8.66
N THR A 146 -3.62 -4.16 -7.82
CA THR A 146 -4.63 -3.50 -7.00
C THR A 146 -4.16 -3.49 -5.56
N VAL A 147 -4.23 -2.32 -4.93
CA VAL A 147 -3.82 -2.07 -3.55
C VAL A 147 -5.06 -1.54 -2.80
N PRO A 148 -5.47 -2.19 -1.71
CA PRO A 148 -6.61 -1.75 -0.91
C PRO A 148 -6.31 -0.44 -0.18
N THR A 149 -7.32 0.40 -0.02
CA THR A 149 -7.16 1.70 0.65
C THR A 149 -6.94 1.58 2.15
N SER A 150 -7.29 0.45 2.76
CA SER A 150 -7.00 0.14 4.17
C SER A 150 -5.50 0.14 4.47
N LEU A 151 -4.64 -0.07 3.47
CA LEU A 151 -3.18 0.02 3.62
C LEU A 151 -2.65 1.47 3.64
N ILE A 152 -3.51 2.46 3.35
CA ILE A 152 -3.13 3.88 3.32
C ILE A 152 -3.85 4.64 4.41
N PHE A 153 -5.16 4.45 4.46
CA PHE A 153 -6.04 5.03 5.44
C PHE A 153 -6.31 3.91 6.43
N ASN A 154 -5.86 4.03 7.67
CA ASN A 154 -6.28 3.14 8.76
C ASN A 154 -7.81 3.26 8.93
N GLU A 155 -8.56 2.60 8.05
CA GLU A 155 -9.99 2.37 8.17
C GLU A 155 -10.13 1.05 8.92
N ASP A 156 -10.38 1.15 10.23
CA ASP A 156 -10.95 0.07 11.03
C ASP A 156 -12.34 -0.35 10.51
#